data_AF-A0A351KQT9-F1
#
_entry.id   AF-A0A351KQT9-F1
#
_cell.length_a   1.000
_cell.length_b   1.000
_cell.length_c   1.000
_cell.angle_alpha   90.00
_cell.angle_beta   90.00
_cell.angle_gamma   90.00
#
_symmetry.space_group_name_H-M   'P 1'
#
loop_
_entity.id
_entity.type
_entity.pdbx_description
1 polymer ?
#
loop_
_entity_poly.entity_id
_entity_poly.type
_entity_poly.pdbx_seq_one_letter_code
_entity_poly.pdbx_strand_id
1 'polypeptide(L)'
;MPTVSTNSRVNYTPEEMFDLVNDVASYPEYIPMCSEVRLLKQEPESLKATITMSKGKLKLSFTTENTMEPGRSIRMKLVDGPFKKLEGVWAFNPY
;
A
#
# COMPACT_ATOMS: atom_id res chain seq x y z
N MET A 1 17.08 -10.10 4.01
CA MET A 1 15.69 -9.71 4.36
C MET A 1 14.76 -10.70 3.68
N PRO A 2 13.70 -11.18 4.33
CA PRO A 2 12.76 -12.08 3.69
C PRO A 2 12.05 -11.35 2.54
N THR A 3 11.88 -12.03 1.42
CA THR A 3 11.14 -11.53 0.26
C THR A 3 9.92 -12.42 0.07
N VAL A 4 8.75 -11.80 -0.09
CA VAL A 4 7.50 -12.50 -0.40
C VAL A 4 7.01 -11.97 -1.74
N SER A 5 6.57 -12.87 -2.61
CA SER A 5 5.97 -12.53 -3.91
C SER A 5 4.68 -13.33 -4.07
N THR A 6 3.62 -12.66 -4.49
CA THR A 6 2.31 -13.26 -4.73
C THR A 6 1.74 -12.65 -6.00
N ASN A 7 1.12 -13.48 -6.83
CA ASN A 7 0.41 -13.04 -8.01
C ASN A 7 -1.02 -13.59 -7.96
N SER A 8 -1.94 -12.92 -8.62
CA SER A 8 -3.33 -13.33 -8.73
C SER A 8 -3.90 -12.81 -10.05
N ARG A 9 -4.77 -13.61 -10.68
CA ARG A 9 -5.55 -13.19 -11.85
C ARG A 9 -6.93 -12.78 -11.37
N VAL A 10 -7.42 -11.66 -11.85
CA VAL A 10 -8.70 -11.07 -11.44
C VAL A 10 -9.43 -10.54 -12.67
N ASN A 11 -10.76 -10.50 -12.60
CA ASN A 11 -11.61 -10.02 -13.70
C ASN A 11 -11.79 -8.49 -13.64
N TYR A 12 -10.71 -7.76 -13.43
CA TYR A 12 -10.68 -6.30 -13.36
C TYR A 12 -9.55 -5.77 -14.23
N THR A 13 -9.71 -4.56 -14.74
CA THR A 13 -8.68 -3.88 -15.50
C THR A 13 -7.48 -3.50 -14.62
N PRO A 14 -6.28 -3.31 -15.21
CA PRO A 14 -5.14 -2.79 -14.48
C PRO A 14 -5.42 -1.45 -13.77
N GLU A 15 -6.22 -0.57 -14.39
CA GLU A 15 -6.62 0.72 -13.84
C GLU A 15 -7.47 0.55 -12.57
N GLU A 16 -8.52 -0.27 -12.62
CA GLU A 16 -9.38 -0.54 -11.45
C GLU A 16 -8.59 -1.14 -10.28
N MET A 17 -7.66 -2.05 -10.58
CA MET A 17 -6.81 -2.64 -9.54
C MET A 17 -5.78 -1.65 -9.00
N PHE A 18 -5.24 -0.77 -9.84
CA PHE A 18 -4.37 0.32 -9.41
C PHE A 18 -5.12 1.25 -8.46
N ASP A 19 -6.32 1.70 -8.83
CA ASP A 19 -7.14 2.61 -8.03
C ASP A 19 -7.50 1.99 -6.68
N LEU A 20 -7.88 0.72 -6.66
CA LEU A 20 -8.18 -0.03 -5.42
C LEU A 20 -6.99 -0.07 -4.46
N VAL A 21 -5.77 -0.26 -4.98
CA VAL A 21 -4.56 -0.30 -4.15
C VAL A 21 -4.11 1.12 -3.78
N ASN A 22 -4.26 2.10 -4.67
CA ASN A 22 -3.87 3.48 -4.44
C ASN A 22 -4.76 4.18 -3.40
N ASP A 23 -6.02 3.77 -3.27
CA ASP A 23 -6.95 4.29 -2.27
C ASP A 23 -6.66 3.77 -0.85
N VAL A 24 -5.50 4.17 -0.33
CA VAL A 24 -5.07 3.79 1.03
C VAL A 24 -5.99 4.37 2.10
N ALA A 25 -6.71 5.46 1.82
CA ALA A 25 -7.59 6.11 2.79
C ALA A 25 -8.76 5.19 3.18
N SER A 26 -9.23 4.37 2.25
CA SER A 26 -10.32 3.42 2.46
C SER A 26 -9.88 2.10 3.10
N TYR A 27 -8.57 1.84 3.26
CA TYR A 27 -8.08 0.59 3.83
C TYR A 27 -8.66 0.21 5.20
N PRO A 28 -8.93 1.13 6.15
CA PRO A 28 -9.58 0.79 7.41
C PRO A 28 -10.96 0.12 7.25
N GLU A 29 -11.63 0.31 6.12
CA GLU A 29 -12.97 -0.24 5.87
C GLU A 29 -12.93 -1.71 5.46
N TYR A 30 -11.86 -2.16 4.79
CA TYR A 30 -11.83 -3.50 4.17
C TYR A 30 -10.53 -4.30 4.37
N ILE A 31 -9.43 -3.70 4.82
CA ILE A 31 -8.20 -4.44 5.12
C ILE A 31 -8.24 -4.91 6.58
N PRO A 32 -8.28 -6.23 6.84
CA PRO A 32 -8.26 -6.74 8.20
C PRO A 32 -7.05 -6.22 8.97
N MET A 33 -7.28 -5.81 10.22
CA MET A 33 -6.30 -5.21 11.12
C MET A 33 -5.87 -3.78 10.76
N CYS A 34 -6.28 -3.22 9.61
CA CYS A 34 -6.08 -1.80 9.36
C CYS A 34 -7.03 -0.99 10.25
N SER A 35 -6.47 -0.30 11.23
CA SER A 35 -7.27 0.48 12.20
C SER A 35 -7.33 1.96 11.89
N GLU A 36 -6.33 2.49 11.18
CA GLU A 36 -6.23 3.92 10.87
C GLU A 36 -5.28 4.11 9.68
N VAL A 37 -5.61 5.07 8.83
CA VAL A 37 -4.71 5.59 7.80
C VAL A 37 -4.69 7.11 7.88
N ARG A 38 -3.49 7.69 7.82
CA ARG A 38 -3.27 9.13 7.80
C ARG A 38 -2.53 9.51 6.53
N LEU A 39 -3.20 10.23 5.64
CA LEU A 39 -2.55 10.84 4.47
C LEU A 39 -1.67 12.00 4.92
N LEU A 40 -0.41 12.00 4.49
CA LEU A 40 0.55 13.06 4.76
C LEU A 40 0.82 13.91 3.51
N LYS A 41 0.82 13.29 2.33
CA LYS A 41 0.96 13.95 1.04
C LYS A 41 0.29 13.11 -0.05
N GLN A 42 -0.40 13.74 -0.98
CA GLN A 42 -0.99 13.09 -2.14
C GLN A 42 -0.79 13.97 -3.39
N GLU A 43 -0.14 13.38 -4.38
CA GLU A 43 0.14 13.94 -5.70
C GLU A 43 -0.16 12.86 -6.76
N PRO A 44 -0.29 13.22 -8.05
CA PRO A 44 -0.64 12.26 -9.10
C PRO A 44 0.26 11.02 -9.17
N GLU A 45 1.57 11.18 -8.90
CA GLU A 45 2.57 10.11 -9.01
C GLU A 45 3.28 9.81 -7.67
N SER A 46 2.85 10.46 -6.58
CA SER A 46 3.42 10.23 -5.25
C SER A 46 2.40 10.30 -4.12
N LEU A 47 2.48 9.35 -3.19
CA LEU A 47 1.61 9.26 -2.04
C LEU A 47 2.44 8.95 -0.79
N LYS A 48 2.34 9.79 0.24
CA LYS A 48 2.94 9.52 1.55
C LYS A 48 1.83 9.37 2.58
N ALA A 49 1.80 8.23 3.26
CA ALA A 49 0.78 7.92 4.25
C ALA A 49 1.34 7.08 5.40
N THR A 50 0.76 7.27 6.58
CA THR A 50 0.97 6.40 7.73
C THR A 50 -0.19 5.42 7.82
N ILE A 51 0.13 4.12 7.93
CA ILE A 51 -0.84 3.04 8.10
C ILE A 51 -0.64 2.44 9.49
N THR A 52 -1.75 2.24 10.21
CA THR A 52 -1.74 1.64 11.54
C THR A 52 -2.46 0.30 11.56
N MET A 53 -1.68 -0.75 11.84
CA MET A 53 -2.14 -2.12 12.01
C MET A 53 -2.39 -2.43 13.49
N SER A 54 -3.56 -2.97 13.81
CA SER A 54 -3.94 -3.37 15.17
C SER A 54 -4.46 -4.80 15.22
N LYS A 55 -3.84 -5.64 16.07
CA LYS A 55 -4.29 -7.02 16.34
C LYS A 55 -4.13 -7.34 17.83
N GLY A 56 -5.24 -7.43 18.56
CA GLY A 56 -5.21 -7.63 20.01
C GLY A 56 -4.48 -6.48 20.72
N LYS A 57 -3.45 -6.79 21.50
CA LYS A 57 -2.62 -5.78 22.19
C LYS A 57 -1.51 -5.17 21.31
N LEU A 58 -1.28 -5.72 20.11
CA LEU A 58 -0.27 -5.21 19.19
C LEU A 58 -0.85 -4.07 18.36
N LYS A 59 -0.20 -2.92 18.39
CA LYS A 59 -0.47 -1.76 17.52
C LYS A 59 0.86 -1.32 16.89
N LEU A 60 0.92 -1.32 15.56
CA LEU A 60 2.10 -0.94 14.79
C LEU A 60 1.70 0.10 13.75
N SER A 61 2.44 1.21 13.72
CA SER A 61 2.27 2.25 12.71
C SER A 61 3.55 2.35 11.88
N PHE A 62 3.41 2.48 10.57
CA PHE A 62 4.52 2.74 9.68
C PHE A 62 4.09 3.69 8.57
N THR A 63 5.03 4.49 8.12
CA THR A 63 4.85 5.47 7.05
C THR A 63 5.58 5.00 5.81
N THR A 64 4.89 4.98 4.68
CA THR A 64 5.50 4.74 3.38
C THR A 64 5.41 5.98 2.50
N GLU A 65 6.38 6.12 1.61
CA GLU A 65 6.30 7.00 0.45
C GLU A 65 6.25 6.10 -0.79
N ASN A 66 5.16 6.27 -1.53
CA ASN A 66 4.87 5.52 -2.73
C ASN A 66 5.21 6.38 -3.95
N THR A 67 5.84 5.77 -4.95
CA THR A 67 6.02 6.34 -6.29
C THR A 67 5.21 5.51 -7.26
N MET A 68 4.45 6.16 -8.13
CA MET A 68 3.37 5.52 -8.87
C MET A 68 3.47 5.81 -10.36
N GLU A 69 3.19 4.79 -11.15
CA GLU A 69 2.87 4.91 -12.57
C GLU A 69 1.40 4.51 -12.70
N PRO A 70 0.47 5.47 -12.92
CA PRO A 70 -0.97 5.19 -12.99
C PRO A 70 -1.30 4.02 -13.92
N GLY A 71 -2.15 3.11 -13.43
CA GLY A 71 -2.58 1.90 -14.14
C GLY A 71 -1.51 0.81 -14.31
N ARG A 72 -0.28 1.01 -13.82
CA ARG A 72 0.87 0.10 -14.08
C ARG A 72 1.58 -0.37 -12.84
N SER A 73 1.99 0.53 -11.95
CA SER A 73 2.75 0.14 -10.77
C SER A 73 2.69 1.11 -9.60
N ILE A 74 2.88 0.57 -8.40
CA ILE A 74 3.07 1.33 -7.16
C ILE A 74 4.31 0.78 -6.47
N ARG A 75 5.35 1.59 -6.33
CA ARG A 75 6.56 1.24 -5.57
C ARG A 75 6.48 1.87 -4.19
N MET A 76 6.52 1.06 -3.15
CA MET A 76 6.43 1.48 -1.76
C MET A 76 7.81 1.49 -1.13
N LYS A 77 8.13 2.53 -0.36
CA LYS A 77 9.36 2.60 0.44
C LYS A 77 9.06 3.10 1.85
N LEU A 78 9.67 2.46 2.84
CA LEU A 78 9.59 2.89 4.24
C LEU A 78 10.18 4.29 4.41
N VAL A 79 9.46 5.13 5.14
CA VAL A 79 9.91 6.44 5.61
C VAL A 79 10.17 6.38 7.10
N ASP A 80 9.24 5.80 7.87
CA ASP A 80 9.30 5.70 9.32
C ASP A 80 8.50 4.47 9.81
N GLY A 81 8.86 3.91 10.96
CA GLY A 81 8.12 2.82 11.58
C GLY A 81 9.02 1.76 12.25
N PRO A 82 8.42 0.67 12.77
CA PRO A 82 9.11 -0.35 13.55
C PRO A 82 10.01 -1.27 12.70
N PHE A 83 9.89 -1.21 11.38
CA PHE A 83 10.72 -1.99 10.46
C PHE A 83 12.05 -1.29 10.21
N LYS A 84 13.15 -2.06 10.10
CA LYS A 84 14.44 -1.48 9.64
C LYS A 84 14.41 -1.09 8.16
N LYS A 85 13.62 -1.81 7.37
CA LYS A 85 13.43 -1.59 5.94
C LYS A 85 12.13 -2.26 5.52
N LEU A 86 11.36 -1.58 4.68
CA LEU A 86 10.17 -2.10 4.01
C LEU A 86 10.19 -1.51 2.60
N GLU A 87 10.19 -2.37 1.60
CA GLU A 87 10.07 -2.02 0.19
C GLU A 87 9.09 -2.99 -0.44
N GLY A 88 8.29 -2.50 -1.40
CA GLY A 88 7.30 -3.31 -2.08
C GLY A 88 7.00 -2.77 -3.47
N VAL A 89 6.53 -3.64 -4.36
CA VAL A 89 6.09 -3.25 -5.70
C VAL A 89 4.78 -3.95 -5.99
N TRP A 90 3.77 -3.16 -6.32
CA TRP A 90 2.57 -3.63 -7.01
C TRP A 90 2.78 -3.45 -8.51
N ALA A 91 2.47 -4.48 -9.29
CA ALA A 91 2.50 -4.43 -10.74
C ALA A 91 1.14 -4.89 -11.28
N PHE A 92 0.55 -4.08 -12.13
CA PHE A 92 -0.76 -4.31 -12.74
C PHE A 92 -0.53 -4.55 -14.24
N ASN A 93 -0.77 -5.78 -14.68
CA ASN A 93 -0.51 -6.18 -16.07
C ASN A 93 -1.81 -6.69 -16.70
N PRO A 94 -2.10 -6.32 -17.96
CA PRO A 94 -3.17 -6.95 -18.72
C PRO A 94 -2.83 -8.44 -18.92
N TYR A 95 -3.88 -9.25 -19.05
CA TYR A 95 -3.79 -10.69 -19.34
C TYR A 95 -4.34 -11.02 -20.72
#